data_AF-A0ABC8EYL7-F1
#
_entry.id   AF-A0ABC8EYL7-F1
#
_cell.length_a   1.000
_cell.length_b   1.000
_cell.length_c   1.000
_cell.angle_alpha   90.00
_cell.angle_beta   90.00
_cell.angle_gamma   90.00
#
_symmetry.space_group_name_H-M   'P 1'
#
loop_
_entity.id
_entity.type
_entity.pdbx_description
1 polymer ?
#
loop_
_entity_poly.entity_id
_entity_poly.type
_entity_poly.pdbx_seq_one_letter_code
_entity_poly.pdbx_strand_id
1 'polypeptide(L)'
;MNHRSCLQRVCGAVALSLLFASCVSTQKRLLDSDTSQLQLRSIQSRAFETTDREKMLRTVMATLQDFGFILQAGEVALGTVTGVKWMNRERLM
;
A
#
# COMPACT_ATOMS: atom_id res chain seq x y z
N MET A 1 38.21 44.24 25.18
CA MET A 1 38.08 43.30 24.06
C MET A 1 36.97 42.33 24.41
N ASN A 2 35.89 42.35 23.63
CA ASN A 2 34.54 42.10 24.15
C ASN A 2 34.14 40.61 24.10
N HIS A 3 33.96 40.02 25.29
CA HIS A 3 33.48 38.65 25.53
C HIS A 3 32.17 38.32 24.78
N ARG A 4 31.30 39.31 24.62
CA ARG A 4 30.00 39.17 23.93
C ARG A 4 30.15 39.00 22.40
N SER A 5 31.20 39.57 21.81
CA SER A 5 31.47 39.48 20.37
C SER A 5 32.08 38.14 19.96
N CYS A 6 32.83 37.49 20.88
CA CYS A 6 33.34 36.14 20.69
C CYS A 6 32.21 35.11 20.79
N LEU A 7 31.33 35.25 21.80
CA LEU A 7 30.16 34.40 21.98
C LEU A 7 29.19 34.45 20.78
N GLN A 8 28.95 35.65 20.23
CA GLN A 8 28.09 35.83 19.05
C GLN A 8 28.64 35.12 17.80
N ARG A 9 29.97 35.15 17.59
CA ARG A 9 30.62 34.52 16.44
C ARG A 9 30.67 32.99 16.57
N VAL A 10 30.91 32.48 17.78
CA VAL A 10 30.89 31.03 18.06
C VAL A 10 29.47 30.47 17.91
N CYS A 11 28.45 31.14 18.46
CA CYS A 11 27.05 30.72 18.28
C CYS A 11 26.62 30.75 16.80
N GLY A 12 27.05 31.75 16.03
CA GLY A 12 26.77 31.84 14.59
C GLY A 12 27.41 30.70 13.78
N ALA A 13 28.66 30.34 14.08
CA ALA A 13 29.36 29.25 13.41
C ALA A 13 28.79 27.86 13.75
N VAL A 14 28.33 27.67 14.99
CA VAL A 14 27.66 26.44 15.42
C VAL A 14 26.30 26.31 14.72
N ALA A 15 25.48 27.37 14.71
CA ALA A 15 24.19 27.35 14.02
C ALA A 15 24.33 27.07 12.52
N LEU A 16 25.36 27.62 11.86
CA LEU A 16 25.59 27.42 10.44
C LEU A 16 26.05 25.98 10.10
N SER A 17 26.86 25.35 10.96
CA SER A 17 27.29 23.96 10.78
C SER A 17 26.17 22.94 11.00
N LEU A 18 25.23 23.23 11.92
CA LEU A 18 24.00 22.44 12.12
C LEU A 18 23.08 22.46 10.88
N LEU A 19 23.07 23.54 10.10
CA LEU A 19 22.27 23.65 8.86
C LEU A 19 22.84 22.82 7.70
N PHE A 20 24.15 22.52 7.68
CA PHE A 20 24.75 21.67 6.65
C PHE A 20 24.60 20.17 6.95
N ALA A 21 24.36 19.79 8.22
CA ALA A 21 24.16 18.40 8.63
C ALA A 21 22.72 17.89 8.40
N SER A 22 21.76 18.77 8.09
CA SER A 22 20.35 18.40 7.88
C SER A 22 20.02 17.87 6.48
N CYS A 23 20.98 17.87 5.55
CA CYS A 23 20.80 17.28 4.22
C CYS A 23 21.29 15.82 4.13
N VAL A 24 21.06 15.02 5.17
CA VAL A 24 21.13 13.55 5.05
C VAL A 24 19.74 13.04 4.66
N SER A 25 19.51 13.03 3.35
CA SER A 25 18.31 12.45 2.75
C SER A 25 18.36 10.93 2.93
N THR A 26 17.72 10.42 3.98
CA THR A 26 17.55 8.98 4.24
C THR A 26 16.53 8.38 3.26
N GLN A 27 16.88 8.31 1.98
CA GLN A 27 16.01 7.75 0.92
C GLN A 27 16.12 6.24 0.75
N LYS A 28 17.01 5.56 1.46
CA LYS A 28 17.25 4.12 1.25
C LYS A 28 16.19 3.20 1.89
N ARG A 29 15.18 3.74 2.59
CA ARG A 29 14.21 2.92 3.35
C ARG A 29 12.76 3.40 3.28
N LEU A 30 12.40 4.28 2.32
CA LEU A 30 11.00 4.72 2.14
C LEU A 30 10.12 3.67 1.45
N LEU A 31 10.72 2.75 0.67
CA LEU A 31 10.02 1.63 0.03
C LEU A 31 10.14 0.30 0.80
N ASP A 32 10.85 0.28 1.93
CA ASP A 32 11.07 -0.90 2.78
C ASP A 32 9.91 -1.12 3.77
N SER A 33 8.67 -0.79 3.34
CA SER A 33 7.47 -1.28 4.02
C SER A 33 7.24 -2.70 3.54
N ASP A 34 7.74 -3.66 4.32
CA ASP A 34 7.63 -5.12 4.12
C ASP A 34 6.18 -5.64 3.94
N THR A 35 5.17 -4.79 4.10
CA THR A 35 3.80 -5.09 3.68
C THR A 35 3.32 -4.00 2.74
N SER A 36 3.37 -4.32 1.45
CA SER A 36 3.02 -3.43 0.34
C SER A 36 1.72 -2.67 0.64
N GLN A 37 1.80 -1.34 0.72
CA GLN A 37 0.61 -0.48 0.81
C GLN A 37 -0.39 -0.73 -0.34
N LEU A 38 0.07 -1.39 -1.41
CA LEU A 38 -0.73 -1.88 -2.52
C LEU A 38 -1.58 -3.12 -2.17
N GLN A 39 -1.09 -4.05 -1.34
CA GLN A 39 -1.84 -5.24 -0.92
C GLN A 39 -3.09 -4.86 -0.12
N LEU A 40 -3.01 -3.83 0.71
CA LEU A 40 -4.17 -3.33 1.46
C LEU A 40 -5.27 -2.75 0.55
N ARG A 41 -4.92 -2.21 -0.63
CA ARG A 41 -5.90 -1.68 -1.60
C ARG A 41 -6.67 -2.75 -2.38
N SER A 42 -6.25 -4.01 -2.32
CA SER A 42 -6.94 -5.10 -3.01
C SER A 42 -8.26 -5.50 -2.33
N ILE A 43 -8.49 -5.05 -1.09
CA ILE A 43 -9.71 -5.33 -0.34
C ILE A 43 -10.70 -4.18 -0.59
N GLN A 44 -11.80 -4.49 -1.28
CA GLN A 44 -12.92 -3.57 -1.48
C GLN A 44 -14.21 -4.16 -0.91
N SER A 45 -14.81 -3.48 0.06
CA SER A 45 -16.13 -3.80 0.58
C SER A 45 -17.18 -2.91 -0.09
N ARG A 46 -18.22 -3.51 -0.66
CA ARG A 46 -19.38 -2.79 -1.24
C ARG A 46 -20.66 -3.36 -0.65
N ALA A 47 -21.57 -2.48 -0.22
CA ALA A 47 -22.92 -2.86 0.16
C ALA A 47 -23.85 -2.72 -1.06
N PHE A 48 -24.79 -3.64 -1.23
CA PHE A 48 -25.75 -3.63 -2.32
C PHE A 48 -27.17 -3.72 -1.74
N GLU A 49 -28.05 -2.85 -2.21
CA GLU A 49 -29.46 -2.81 -1.83
C GLU A 49 -30.25 -3.87 -2.60
N THR A 50 -30.05 -5.15 -2.27
CA THR A 50 -30.84 -6.25 -2.84
C THR A 50 -31.01 -7.38 -1.83
N THR A 51 -32.22 -7.95 -1.80
CA THR A 51 -32.58 -9.07 -0.93
C THR A 51 -32.29 -10.43 -1.58
N ASP A 52 -32.03 -10.46 -2.89
CA ASP A 52 -31.77 -11.68 -3.64
C ASP A 52 -30.27 -12.05 -3.60
N ARG A 53 -29.94 -12.93 -2.65
CA ARG A 53 -28.57 -13.39 -2.40
C ARG A 53 -28.01 -14.24 -3.55
N GLU A 54 -28.85 -15.01 -4.24
CA GLU A 54 -28.42 -15.87 -5.34
C GLU A 54 -28.03 -15.05 -6.57
N LYS A 55 -28.84 -14.03 -6.89
CA LYS A 55 -28.55 -13.10 -7.98
C LYS A 55 -27.28 -12.30 -7.71
N MET A 56 -27.05 -11.90 -6.46
CA MET A 56 -25.81 -11.26 -6.03
C MET A 56 -24.59 -12.15 -6.24
N LEU A 57 -24.64 -13.38 -5.73
CA LEU A 57 -23.53 -14.33 -5.85
C LEU A 57 -23.22 -14.64 -7.32
N ARG A 58 -24.25 -14.82 -8.17
CA ARG A 58 -24.07 -15.04 -9.60
C ARG A 58 -23.39 -13.85 -10.29
N THR A 59 -23.76 -12.63 -9.91
CA THR A 59 -23.13 -11.41 -10.42
C THR A 59 -21.66 -11.33 -9.99
N VAL A 60 -21.35 -11.64 -8.73
CA VAL A 60 -19.97 -11.69 -8.23
C VAL A 60 -19.15 -12.76 -8.97
N MET A 61 -19.70 -13.97 -9.15
CA MET A 61 -19.07 -15.05 -9.89
C MET A 61 -18.74 -14.65 -11.33
N ALA A 62 -19.68 -13.99 -12.02
CA ALA A 62 -19.45 -13.47 -13.36
C ALA A 62 -18.30 -12.45 -13.39
N THR A 63 -18.30 -11.48 -12.46
CA THR A 63 -17.21 -10.48 -12.42
C THR A 63 -15.84 -11.11 -12.16
N LEU A 64 -15.77 -12.13 -11.30
CA LEU A 64 -14.51 -12.87 -11.06
C LEU A 64 -14.04 -13.63 -12.30
N GLN A 65 -14.97 -14.25 -13.05
CA GLN A 65 -14.64 -14.92 -14.30
C GLN A 65 -14.17 -13.92 -15.37
N ASP A 66 -14.79 -12.74 -15.46
CA ASP A 66 -14.39 -11.66 -16.37
C ASP A 66 -12.95 -11.17 -16.09
N PHE A 67 -12.55 -11.12 -14.82
CA PHE A 67 -11.18 -10.77 -14.43
C PHE A 67 -10.14 -11.90 -14.62
N GLY A 68 -10.58 -13.06 -15.12
CA GLY A 68 -9.74 -14.22 -15.41
C GLY A 68 -9.39 -15.07 -14.19
N PHE A 69 -10.24 -15.06 -13.15
CA PHE A 69 -10.11 -15.99 -12.02
C PHE A 69 -10.83 -17.30 -12.35
N ILE A 70 -10.22 -18.42 -12.00
CA ILE A 70 -10.88 -19.73 -11.97
C ILE A 70 -11.58 -19.85 -10.61
N LEU A 71 -12.91 -19.97 -10.65
CA LEU A 71 -13.70 -20.18 -9.44
C LEU A 71 -13.42 -21.57 -8.88
N GLN A 72 -13.13 -21.64 -7.59
CA GLN A 72 -13.13 -22.88 -6.83
C GLN A 72 -14.49 -23.01 -6.14
N ALA A 73 -14.84 -24.24 -5.74
CA ALA A 73 -16.11 -24.48 -5.06
C ALA A 73 -16.24 -23.52 -3.85
N GLY A 74 -17.24 -22.63 -3.92
CA GLY A 74 -17.59 -21.70 -2.86
C GLY A 74 -18.88 -22.15 -2.18
N GLU A 75 -18.96 -21.97 -0.88
CA GLU A 75 -20.12 -22.35 -0.09
C GLU A 75 -21.25 -21.31 -0.29
N VAL A 76 -22.18 -21.60 -1.19
CA VAL A 76 -23.35 -20.74 -1.47
C VAL A 76 -24.17 -20.50 -0.20
N ALA A 77 -24.23 -21.49 0.68
CA ALA A 77 -24.92 -21.41 1.96
C ALA A 77 -24.35 -20.32 2.90
N LEU A 78 -23.03 -20.07 2.85
CA LEU A 78 -22.37 -19.02 3.64
C LEU A 78 -22.30 -17.69 2.89
N GLY A 79 -22.59 -17.68 1.58
CA GLY A 79 -22.53 -16.49 0.74
C GLY A 79 -21.10 -16.05 0.40
N THR A 80 -20.15 -16.98 0.39
CA THR A 80 -18.74 -16.71 0.11
C THR A 80 -18.32 -17.39 -1.19
N VAL A 81 -17.55 -16.69 -2.02
CA VAL A 81 -16.99 -17.20 -3.28
C VAL A 81 -15.48 -17.06 -3.25
N THR A 82 -14.78 -18.15 -3.61
CA THR A 82 -13.31 -18.18 -3.66
C THR A 82 -12.86 -18.45 -5.09
N GLY A 83 -11.86 -17.72 -5.56
CA GLY A 83 -11.30 -17.88 -6.90
C GLY A 83 -9.78 -17.71 -6.89
N VAL A 84 -9.10 -18.44 -7.78
CA VAL A 84 -7.65 -18.37 -7.95
C VAL A 84 -7.32 -17.88 -9.35
N LYS A 85 -6.30 -17.03 -9.47
CA LYS A 85 -5.79 -16.58 -10.78
C LYS A 85 -4.44 -17.19 -11.03
N TRP A 86 -4.33 -17.99 -12.09
CA TRP A 86 -3.03 -18.49 -12.53
C TRP A 86 -2.32 -17.39 -13.32
N MET A 87 -1.25 -16.85 -12.75
CA MET A 87 -0.35 -15.97 -13.46
C MET A 87 0.62 -16.85 -14.25
N ASN A 88 0.43 -16.96 -15.57
CA ASN A 88 1.42 -17.64 -16.42
C ASN A 88 2.72 -16.83 -16.38
N ARG A 89 3.77 -17.40 -15.78
CA ARG A 89 5.09 -16.78 -15.59
C ARG A 89 5.96 -16.99 -16.82
N GLU A 90 5.44 -16.65 -18.01
CA GLU A 90 6.19 -16.83 -19.28
C GLU A 90 6.47 -15.51 -20.00
N ARG A 91 6.21 -14.36 -19.36
CA ARG A 91 6.48 -13.03 -19.95
C ARG A 91 7.61 -12.24 -19.26
N LEU A 92 8.51 -12.94 -18.57
CA LEU A 92 9.73 -12.38 -17.95
C LEU A 92 10.99 -13.14 -18.41
N MET A 93 11.10 -13.42 -19.72
CA MET A 93 12.35 -13.73 -20.41
C MET A 93 12.42 -12.90 -21.68
#